data_AF-A0A355SEB9-F1
#
_entry.id   AF-A0A355SEB9-F1
#
_cell.length_a   1.000
_cell.length_b   1.000
_cell.length_c   1.000
_cell.angle_alpha   90.00
_cell.angle_beta   90.00
_cell.angle_gamma   90.00
#
_symmetry.space_group_name_H-M   'P 1'
#
loop_
_entity.id
_entity.type
_entity.pdbx_description
1 polymer ?
#
loop_
_entity_poly.entity_id
_entity_poly.type
_entity_poly.pdbx_seq_one_letter_code
_entity_poly.pdbx_strand_id
1 'polypeptide(L)'
;MRIMFLELKRVIKSPMTWISATIAIALSVVISFAVISYSRYVDVDKNGNKVLVTGRAAIRTGKRAMKPYEGPLSEQKLQQVLKTYQTVYKKYGKDIPIDVYREKLLPINSFLDMISEVYSGGINYFESLNKIKPEDIINFYKQRSEMLKTQLEAKYPNNADAQKEVMALNQKVKTPFIFYQGYTGDAADNLAILISLLVLICAVIVSPIFSAEYQNGSDDILRCTKYGKTRLAATKLCASLFIVFAMFTICISIFVLIVNS
;
A
#
# COMPACT_ATOMS: atom_id res chain seq x y z
N MET A 1 21.72 -21.30 22.33
CA MET A 1 20.72 -21.93 21.44
C MET A 1 19.61 -22.67 22.18
N ARG A 2 19.90 -23.60 23.13
CA ARG A 2 18.86 -24.36 23.84
C ARG A 2 17.79 -23.51 24.54
N ILE A 3 18.17 -22.39 25.16
CA ILE A 3 17.24 -21.48 25.85
C ILE A 3 16.25 -20.83 24.86
N MET A 4 16.73 -20.39 23.69
CA MET A 4 15.87 -19.82 22.64
C MET A 4 14.81 -20.81 22.16
N PHE A 5 15.19 -22.06 21.94
CA PHE A 5 14.25 -23.10 21.52
C PHE A 5 13.18 -23.37 22.60
N LEU A 6 13.55 -23.33 23.88
CA LEU A 6 12.62 -23.52 24.98
C LEU A 6 11.64 -22.35 25.09
N GLU A 7 12.10 -21.10 24.94
CA GLU A 7 11.22 -19.93 24.93
C GLU A 7 10.27 -19.96 23.72
N LEU A 8 10.77 -20.29 22.53
CA LEU A 8 9.94 -20.44 21.33
C LEU A 8 8.88 -21.53 21.53
N LYS A 9 9.28 -22.70 22.04
CA LYS A 9 8.37 -23.80 22.35
C LYS A 9 7.32 -23.40 23.38
N ARG A 10 7.69 -22.63 24.39
CA ARG A 10 6.77 -22.14 25.42
C ARG A 10 5.69 -21.24 24.82
N VAL A 11 6.07 -20.23 24.05
CA VAL A 11 5.10 -19.32 23.44
C VAL A 11 4.21 -20.04 22.43
N ILE A 12 4.77 -20.95 21.62
CA ILE A 12 4.00 -21.76 20.66
C ILE A 12 3.03 -22.71 21.38
N LYS A 13 3.39 -23.27 22.53
CA LYS A 13 2.49 -24.16 23.27
C LYS A 13 1.38 -23.43 24.03
N SER A 14 1.40 -22.11 24.09
CA SER A 14 0.32 -21.35 24.70
C SER A 14 -0.96 -21.49 23.88
N PRO A 15 -2.10 -21.85 24.48
CA PRO A 15 -3.38 -21.94 23.76
C PRO A 15 -3.78 -20.58 23.18
N MET A 16 -3.45 -19.49 23.89
CA MET A 16 -3.70 -18.13 23.43
C MET A 16 -2.98 -17.82 22.12
N THR A 17 -1.76 -18.32 21.94
CA THR A 17 -1.00 -18.12 20.71
C THR A 17 -1.70 -18.77 19.52
N TRP A 18 -2.25 -19.98 19.68
CA TRP A 18 -2.98 -20.66 18.62
C TRP A 18 -4.34 -20.02 18.32
N ILE A 19 -5.06 -19.57 19.35
CA ILE A 19 -6.32 -18.83 19.17
C ILE A 19 -6.05 -17.54 18.39
N SER A 20 -5.09 -16.73 18.84
CA SER A 20 -4.66 -15.50 18.17
C SER A 20 -4.19 -15.76 16.74
N ALA A 21 -3.41 -16.83 16.51
CA ALA A 21 -2.94 -17.17 15.16
C ALA A 21 -4.10 -17.55 14.23
N THR A 22 -5.07 -18.32 14.73
CA THR A 22 -6.26 -18.72 13.97
C THR A 22 -7.09 -17.49 13.58
N ILE A 23 -7.30 -16.56 14.54
CA ILE A 23 -8.00 -15.30 14.29
C ILE A 23 -7.25 -14.46 13.24
N ALA A 24 -5.93 -14.33 13.35
CA ALA A 24 -5.10 -13.57 12.40
C ALA A 24 -5.18 -14.14 10.98
N ILE A 25 -5.13 -15.47 10.83
CA ILE A 25 -5.26 -16.14 9.54
C ILE A 25 -6.68 -15.94 8.98
N ALA A 26 -7.72 -16.12 9.79
CA ALA A 26 -9.10 -15.92 9.38
C ALA A 26 -9.34 -14.47 8.90
N LEU A 27 -8.84 -13.47 9.64
CA LEU A 27 -8.91 -12.07 9.24
C LEU A 27 -8.19 -11.82 7.91
N SER A 28 -7.01 -12.41 7.72
CA SER A 28 -6.27 -12.30 6.46
C SER A 28 -7.12 -12.79 5.28
N VAL A 29 -7.75 -13.96 5.42
CA VAL A 29 -8.63 -14.53 4.39
C VAL A 29 -9.87 -13.67 4.15
N VAL A 30 -10.54 -13.21 5.22
CA VAL A 30 -11.76 -12.39 5.12
C VAL A 30 -11.49 -11.06 4.43
N ILE A 31 -10.42 -10.37 4.81
CA ILE A 31 -10.04 -9.09 4.20
C ILE A 31 -9.64 -9.29 2.73
N SER A 32 -8.90 -10.35 2.41
CA SER A 32 -8.61 -10.66 1.00
C SER A 32 -9.86 -10.96 0.18
N PHE A 33 -10.83 -11.67 0.77
CA PHE A 33 -12.10 -11.93 0.11
C PHE A 33 -12.91 -10.65 -0.12
N ALA A 34 -12.88 -9.70 0.82
CA ALA A 34 -13.49 -8.39 0.65
C ALA A 34 -12.88 -7.64 -0.55
N VAL A 35 -11.54 -7.59 -0.65
CA VAL A 35 -10.84 -6.96 -1.79
C VAL A 35 -11.28 -7.56 -3.12
N ILE A 36 -11.37 -8.90 -3.20
CA ILE A 36 -11.81 -9.58 -4.42
C ILE A 36 -13.28 -9.24 -4.71
N SER A 37 -14.16 -9.33 -3.71
CA SER A 37 -15.61 -9.20 -3.89
C SER A 37 -16.03 -7.79 -4.33
N TYR A 38 -15.31 -6.77 -3.87
CA TYR A 38 -15.57 -5.39 -4.28
C TYR A 38 -14.97 -5.03 -5.65
N SER A 39 -14.08 -5.86 -6.20
CA SER A 39 -13.45 -5.61 -7.49
C SER A 39 -14.47 -5.73 -8.64
N ARG A 40 -14.55 -4.67 -9.45
CA ARG A 40 -15.45 -4.54 -10.60
C ARG A 40 -14.69 -3.92 -11.77
N TYR A 41 -14.83 -4.51 -12.95
CA TYR A 41 -14.21 -4.01 -14.17
C TYR A 41 -15.17 -4.19 -15.36
N VAL A 42 -15.16 -3.26 -16.32
CA VAL A 42 -15.98 -3.37 -17.54
C VAL A 42 -15.10 -3.90 -18.65
N ASP A 43 -15.48 -5.04 -19.23
CA ASP A 43 -14.79 -5.68 -20.35
C ASP A 43 -15.67 -5.64 -21.62
N VAL A 44 -15.06 -5.90 -22.77
CA VAL A 44 -15.76 -5.97 -24.07
C VAL A 44 -15.77 -7.42 -24.55
N ASP A 45 -16.95 -7.99 -24.79
CA ASP A 45 -17.10 -9.36 -25.26
C ASP A 45 -16.69 -9.51 -26.75
N LYS A 46 -16.68 -10.75 -27.25
CA LYS A 46 -16.33 -11.06 -28.66
C LYS A 46 -17.27 -10.41 -29.69
N ASN A 47 -18.45 -9.99 -29.26
CA ASN A 47 -19.48 -9.37 -30.09
C ASN A 47 -19.44 -7.83 -29.99
N GLY A 48 -18.50 -7.26 -29.22
CA GLY A 48 -18.38 -5.82 -29.00
C GLY A 48 -19.31 -5.26 -27.92
N ASN A 49 -20.02 -6.11 -27.17
CA ASN A 49 -20.88 -5.69 -26.09
C ASN A 49 -20.10 -5.53 -24.79
N LYS A 50 -20.47 -4.52 -24.01
CA LYS A 50 -19.88 -4.25 -22.70
C LYS A 50 -20.46 -5.22 -21.66
N VAL A 51 -19.59 -5.88 -20.91
CA VAL A 51 -19.95 -6.82 -19.85
C VAL A 51 -19.25 -6.44 -18.55
N LEU A 52 -20.01 -6.41 -17.46
CA LEU A 52 -19.46 -6.20 -16.12
C LEU A 52 -18.82 -7.49 -15.62
N VAL A 53 -17.53 -7.43 -15.36
CA VAL A 53 -16.74 -8.50 -14.77
C VAL A 53 -16.51 -8.17 -13.29
N THR A 54 -16.63 -9.16 -12.41
CA THR A 54 -16.44 -9.02 -10.96
C THR A 54 -15.41 -9.99 -10.42
N GLY A 55 -14.95 -9.79 -9.18
CA GLY A 55 -14.07 -10.74 -8.51
C GLY A 55 -12.66 -10.80 -9.13
N ARG A 56 -12.07 -12.00 -9.12
CA ARG A 56 -10.71 -12.23 -9.67
C ARG A 56 -10.61 -11.86 -11.15
N ALA A 57 -11.67 -12.07 -11.91
CA ALA A 57 -11.68 -11.75 -13.33
C ALA A 57 -11.58 -10.23 -13.54
N ALA A 58 -12.24 -9.41 -12.69
CA ALA A 58 -12.11 -7.96 -12.73
C ALA A 58 -10.67 -7.50 -12.44
N ILE A 59 -10.02 -8.08 -11.44
CA ILE A 59 -8.62 -7.80 -11.11
C ILE A 59 -7.70 -8.11 -12.31
N ARG A 60 -7.88 -9.28 -12.94
CA ARG A 60 -7.07 -9.67 -14.11
C ARG A 60 -7.30 -8.75 -15.31
N THR A 61 -8.54 -8.38 -15.59
CA THR A 61 -8.85 -7.48 -16.71
C THR A 61 -8.30 -6.08 -16.44
N GLY A 62 -8.43 -5.56 -15.22
CA GLY A 62 -7.82 -4.28 -14.83
C GLY A 62 -6.30 -4.29 -14.96
N LYS A 63 -5.62 -5.34 -14.50
CA LYS A 63 -4.17 -5.55 -14.70
C LYS A 63 -3.78 -5.53 -16.18
N ARG A 64 -4.53 -6.22 -17.03
CA ARG A 64 -4.31 -6.22 -18.48
C ARG A 64 -4.49 -4.84 -19.10
N ALA A 65 -5.50 -4.08 -18.68
CA ALA A 65 -5.74 -2.73 -19.16
C ALA A 65 -4.66 -1.74 -18.74
N MET A 66 -4.04 -1.94 -17.57
CA MET A 66 -2.92 -1.11 -17.08
C MET A 66 -1.56 -1.52 -17.67
N LYS A 67 -1.40 -2.76 -18.12
CA LYS A 67 -0.15 -3.31 -18.67
C LYS A 67 0.52 -2.46 -19.76
N PRO A 68 -0.21 -1.84 -20.71
CA PRO A 68 0.40 -0.95 -21.72
C PRO A 68 1.13 0.26 -21.14
N TYR A 69 0.78 0.67 -19.91
CA TYR A 69 1.38 1.82 -19.23
C TYR A 69 2.61 1.45 -18.37
N GLU A 70 2.93 0.16 -18.25
CA GLU A 70 4.07 -0.34 -17.47
C GLU A 70 5.41 0.24 -17.96
N GLY A 71 6.35 0.38 -17.01
CA GLY A 71 7.69 0.88 -17.27
C GLY A 71 7.82 2.41 -17.13
N PRO A 72 8.83 3.01 -17.78
CA PRO A 72 9.11 4.44 -17.68
C PRO A 72 7.91 5.30 -18.11
N LEU A 73 7.51 6.24 -17.25
CA LEU A 73 6.51 7.28 -17.49
C LEU A 73 7.18 8.47 -18.22
N SER A 74 7.44 8.32 -19.51
CA SER A 74 7.94 9.45 -20.29
C SER A 74 6.89 10.56 -20.37
N GLU A 75 7.35 11.79 -20.61
CA GLU A 75 6.47 12.95 -20.83
C GLU A 75 5.52 12.69 -22.00
N GLN A 76 5.96 11.98 -23.05
CA GLN A 76 5.11 11.55 -24.16
C GLN A 76 3.95 10.64 -23.70
N LYS A 77 4.20 9.70 -22.79
CA LYS A 77 3.12 8.88 -22.20
C LYS A 77 2.15 9.73 -21.41
N LEU A 78 2.64 10.68 -20.60
CA LEU A 78 1.79 11.61 -19.84
C LEU A 78 0.97 12.52 -20.75
N GLN A 79 1.53 12.96 -21.88
CA GLN A 79 0.80 13.69 -22.93
C GLN A 79 -0.34 12.87 -23.51
N GLN A 80 -0.10 11.60 -23.82
CA GLN A 80 -1.13 10.70 -24.35
C GLN A 80 -2.24 10.44 -23.32
N VAL A 81 -1.87 10.28 -22.05
CA VAL A 81 -2.81 10.18 -20.93
C VAL A 81 -3.73 11.41 -20.90
N LEU A 82 -3.17 12.62 -20.91
CA LEU A 82 -3.96 13.85 -20.87
C LEU A 82 -4.89 13.98 -22.09
N LYS A 83 -4.37 13.68 -23.30
CA LYS A 83 -5.17 13.68 -24.54
C LYS A 83 -6.33 12.70 -24.48
N THR A 84 -6.12 11.53 -23.87
CA THR A 84 -7.19 10.52 -23.68
C THR A 84 -8.29 11.07 -22.79
N TYR A 85 -7.93 11.67 -21.66
CA TYR A 85 -8.90 12.34 -20.78
C TYR A 85 -9.66 13.46 -21.49
N GLN A 86 -8.95 14.38 -22.15
CA GLN A 86 -9.57 15.51 -22.84
C GLN A 86 -10.52 15.06 -23.97
N THR A 87 -10.20 13.96 -24.66
CA THR A 87 -11.09 13.36 -25.67
C THR A 87 -12.38 12.83 -25.05
N VAL A 88 -12.29 12.13 -23.91
CA VAL A 88 -13.46 11.63 -23.19
C VAL A 88 -14.29 12.79 -22.65
N TYR A 89 -13.64 13.77 -22.01
CA TYR A 89 -14.32 14.94 -21.44
C TYR A 89 -14.98 15.80 -22.53
N LYS A 90 -14.36 15.97 -23.71
CA LYS A 90 -14.98 16.67 -24.84
C LYS A 90 -16.26 15.99 -25.32
N LYS A 91 -16.34 14.66 -25.22
CA LYS A 91 -17.51 13.88 -25.66
C LYS A 91 -18.64 13.86 -24.63
N TYR A 92 -18.33 13.71 -23.35
CA TYR A 92 -19.32 13.46 -22.30
C TYR A 92 -19.45 14.59 -21.26
N GLY A 93 -18.56 15.58 -21.27
CA GLY A 93 -18.52 16.64 -20.27
C GLY A 93 -18.28 16.11 -18.86
N LYS A 94 -19.01 16.65 -17.88
CA LYS A 94 -18.95 16.21 -16.47
C LYS A 94 -19.69 14.88 -16.23
N ASP A 95 -20.65 14.54 -17.09
CA ASP A 95 -21.51 13.37 -16.94
C ASP A 95 -20.94 12.16 -17.68
N ILE A 96 -19.70 11.79 -17.32
CA ILE A 96 -19.01 10.64 -17.93
C ILE A 96 -19.71 9.35 -17.47
N PRO A 97 -20.23 8.53 -18.41
CA PRO A 97 -20.83 7.25 -18.05
C PRO A 97 -19.85 6.36 -17.27
N ILE A 98 -20.35 5.68 -16.24
CA ILE A 98 -19.51 4.90 -15.30
C ILE A 98 -18.68 3.81 -16.00
N ASP A 99 -19.22 3.24 -17.07
CA ASP A 99 -18.57 2.25 -17.92
C ASP A 99 -17.43 2.87 -18.73
N VAL A 100 -17.64 4.04 -19.33
CA VAL A 100 -16.59 4.79 -20.05
C VAL A 100 -15.48 5.20 -19.10
N TYR A 101 -15.82 5.67 -17.89
CA TYR A 101 -14.85 5.98 -16.86
C TYR A 101 -13.99 4.75 -16.51
N ARG A 102 -14.61 3.60 -16.22
CA ARG A 102 -13.91 2.35 -15.86
C ARG A 102 -13.02 1.80 -16.97
N GLU A 103 -13.45 1.91 -18.22
CA GLU A 103 -12.71 1.40 -19.37
C GLU A 103 -11.55 2.32 -19.75
N LYS A 104 -11.79 3.64 -19.83
CA LYS A 104 -10.85 4.58 -20.45
C LYS A 104 -10.07 5.45 -19.48
N LEU A 105 -10.64 5.79 -18.33
CA LEU A 105 -10.05 6.74 -17.38
C LEU A 105 -9.45 6.03 -16.16
N LEU A 106 -10.12 4.99 -15.63
CA LEU A 106 -9.62 4.25 -14.47
C LEU A 106 -8.20 3.69 -14.66
N PRO A 107 -7.80 3.13 -15.83
CA PRO A 107 -6.43 2.63 -16.02
C PRO A 107 -5.35 3.72 -15.99
N ILE A 108 -5.75 4.98 -16.22
CA ILE A 108 -4.84 6.13 -16.30
C ILE A 108 -5.07 7.15 -15.18
N ASN A 109 -5.99 6.88 -14.25
CA ASN A 109 -6.44 7.87 -13.25
C ASN A 109 -5.29 8.35 -12.39
N SER A 110 -4.42 7.44 -11.93
CA SER A 110 -3.24 7.81 -11.13
C SER A 110 -2.27 8.72 -11.87
N PHE A 111 -2.19 8.63 -13.20
CA PHE A 111 -1.39 9.53 -14.02
C PHE A 111 -2.07 10.89 -14.18
N LEU A 112 -3.40 10.92 -14.28
CA LEU A 112 -4.18 12.16 -14.28
C LEU A 112 -4.07 12.88 -12.93
N ASP A 113 -4.11 12.15 -11.82
CA ASP A 113 -3.89 12.69 -10.47
C ASP A 113 -2.53 13.36 -10.37
N MET A 114 -1.49 12.69 -10.87
CA MET A 114 -0.12 13.21 -10.92
C MET A 114 0.01 14.47 -11.80
N ILE A 115 -0.63 14.49 -12.98
CA ILE A 115 -0.65 15.67 -13.84
C ILE A 115 -1.39 16.83 -13.16
N SER A 116 -2.55 16.55 -12.57
CA SER A 116 -3.33 17.56 -11.86
C SER A 116 -2.54 18.12 -10.68
N GLU A 117 -1.84 17.29 -9.90
CA GLU A 117 -1.07 17.76 -8.74
C GLU A 117 0.02 18.77 -9.16
N VAL A 118 0.73 18.51 -10.26
CA VAL A 118 1.83 19.37 -10.72
C VAL A 118 1.34 20.69 -11.33
N TYR A 119 0.18 20.70 -11.99
CA TYR A 119 -0.26 21.85 -12.80
C TYR A 119 -1.54 22.54 -12.31
N SER A 120 -2.32 21.96 -11.40
CA SER A 120 -3.64 22.50 -11.02
C SER A 120 -3.59 23.77 -10.17
N GLY A 121 -2.51 24.02 -9.43
CA GLY A 121 -2.36 25.20 -8.59
C GLY A 121 -3.49 25.39 -7.55
N GLY A 122 -4.20 24.32 -7.16
CA GLY A 122 -5.33 24.38 -6.21
C GLY A 122 -6.72 24.55 -6.83
N ILE A 123 -6.86 24.43 -8.16
CA ILE A 123 -8.15 24.46 -8.87
C ILE A 123 -8.82 23.07 -8.84
N ASN A 124 -10.13 23.03 -9.06
CA ASN A 124 -10.92 21.80 -9.20
C ASN A 124 -10.28 20.81 -10.22
N TYR A 125 -10.19 19.54 -9.82
CA TYR A 125 -9.58 18.42 -10.55
C TYR A 125 -9.99 18.30 -12.03
N PHE A 126 -11.28 18.41 -12.35
CA PHE A 126 -11.73 18.26 -13.73
C PHE A 126 -11.42 19.49 -14.57
N GLU A 127 -11.42 20.66 -13.94
CA GLU A 127 -11.17 21.93 -14.61
C GLU A 127 -9.67 22.15 -14.88
N SER A 128 -8.80 21.74 -13.94
CA SER A 128 -7.35 21.79 -14.11
C SER A 128 -6.90 20.97 -15.32
N LEU A 129 -7.34 19.71 -15.42
CA LEU A 129 -6.96 18.81 -16.51
C LEU A 129 -7.41 19.29 -17.91
N ASN A 130 -8.50 20.05 -17.99
CA ASN A 130 -8.96 20.60 -19.28
C ASN A 130 -8.22 21.89 -19.69
N LYS A 131 -7.64 22.63 -18.73
CA LYS A 131 -6.88 23.85 -19.02
C LYS A 131 -5.43 23.58 -19.42
N ILE A 132 -4.88 22.43 -18.99
CA ILE A 132 -3.49 22.06 -19.31
C ILE A 132 -3.37 21.74 -20.80
N LYS A 133 -2.42 22.38 -21.46
CA LYS A 133 -2.08 22.03 -22.84
C LYS A 133 -1.18 20.80 -22.82
N PRO A 134 -1.45 19.75 -23.63
CA PRO A 134 -0.56 18.59 -23.69
C PRO A 134 0.90 18.96 -23.99
N GLU A 135 1.15 20.02 -24.74
CA GLU A 135 2.50 20.51 -25.06
C GLU A 135 3.29 20.90 -23.80
N ASP A 136 2.62 21.40 -22.76
CA ASP A 136 3.25 21.84 -21.50
C ASP A 136 3.77 20.67 -20.65
N ILE A 137 3.31 19.44 -20.91
CA ILE A 137 3.76 18.22 -20.22
C ILE A 137 5.21 17.84 -20.57
N ILE A 138 5.80 18.40 -21.63
CA ILE A 138 7.20 18.14 -22.03
C ILE A 138 8.23 18.61 -20.98
N ASN A 139 7.79 19.31 -19.93
CA ASN A 139 8.64 19.69 -18.81
C ASN A 139 8.11 19.14 -17.48
N PHE A 140 7.30 18.08 -17.51
CA PHE A 140 6.58 17.56 -16.34
C PHE A 140 7.48 17.39 -15.11
N TYR A 141 8.63 16.74 -15.27
CA TYR A 141 9.52 16.46 -14.13
C TYR A 141 10.20 17.71 -13.57
N LYS A 142 10.52 18.67 -14.45
CA LYS A 142 11.05 19.97 -14.06
C LYS A 142 9.97 20.76 -13.31
N GLN A 143 8.76 20.84 -13.87
CA GLN A 143 7.62 21.53 -13.28
C GLN A 143 7.24 20.93 -11.91
N ARG A 144 7.29 19.60 -11.76
CA ARG A 144 7.10 18.94 -10.47
C ARG A 144 8.09 19.44 -9.42
N SER A 145 9.36 19.58 -9.78
CA SER A 145 10.39 20.06 -8.85
C SER A 145 10.18 21.52 -8.47
N GLU A 146 9.73 22.35 -9.40
CA GLU A 146 9.41 23.76 -9.14
C GLU A 146 8.17 23.89 -8.26
N MET A 147 7.10 23.15 -8.57
CA MET A 147 5.89 23.05 -7.75
C MET A 147 6.22 22.63 -6.31
N LEU A 148 7.08 21.62 -6.14
CA LEU A 148 7.49 21.15 -4.81
C LEU A 148 8.19 22.25 -4.03
N LYS A 149 9.09 22.99 -4.68
CA LYS A 149 9.78 24.12 -4.07
C LYS A 149 8.79 25.19 -3.58
N THR A 150 7.85 25.60 -4.44
CA THR A 150 6.82 26.59 -4.08
C THR A 150 5.94 26.11 -2.93
N GLN A 151 5.53 24.84 -2.91
CA GLN A 151 4.74 24.28 -1.81
C GLN A 151 5.53 24.23 -0.50
N LEU A 152 6.83 23.93 -0.54
CA LEU A 152 7.69 23.91 0.64
C LEU A 152 7.89 25.30 1.23
N GLU A 153 8.10 26.31 0.38
CA GLU A 153 8.20 27.72 0.79
C GLU A 153 6.91 28.18 1.49
N ALA A 154 5.75 27.80 0.96
CA ALA A 154 4.46 28.11 1.57
C ALA A 154 4.20 27.34 2.88
N LYS A 155 4.56 26.06 2.94
CA LYS A 155 4.31 25.19 4.11
C LYS A 155 5.29 25.45 5.26
N TYR A 156 6.53 25.83 4.95
CA TYR A 156 7.61 26.00 5.92
C TYR A 156 8.38 27.32 5.70
N PRO A 157 7.72 28.49 5.75
CA PRO A 157 8.34 29.78 5.35
C PRO A 157 9.60 30.14 6.13
N ASN A 158 9.68 29.74 7.41
CA ASN A 158 10.78 30.07 8.31
C ASN A 158 11.76 28.91 8.57
N ASN A 159 11.68 27.81 7.81
CA ASN A 159 12.54 26.64 8.01
C ASN A 159 13.33 26.32 6.74
N ALA A 160 14.37 27.10 6.48
CA ALA A 160 15.22 26.94 5.32
C ALA A 160 15.98 25.61 5.30
N ASP A 161 16.29 25.04 6.47
CA ASP A 161 16.99 23.75 6.56
C ASP A 161 16.09 22.60 6.10
N ALA A 162 14.83 22.58 6.54
CA ALA A 162 13.86 21.60 6.06
C ALA A 162 13.62 21.73 4.55
N GLN A 163 13.52 22.96 4.02
CA GLN A 163 13.39 23.17 2.56
C GLN A 163 14.59 22.62 1.80
N LYS A 164 15.82 22.91 2.26
CA LYS A 164 17.05 22.40 1.65
C LYS A 164 17.12 20.88 1.70
N GLU A 165 16.78 20.27 2.83
CA GLU A 165 16.80 18.82 3.01
C GLU A 165 15.82 18.13 2.06
N VAL A 166 14.57 18.62 1.98
CA VAL A 166 13.57 18.04 1.05
C VAL A 166 14.02 18.21 -0.40
N MET A 167 14.59 19.36 -0.78
CA MET A 167 15.11 19.55 -2.14
C MET A 167 16.31 18.66 -2.45
N ALA A 168 17.19 18.41 -1.48
CA ALA A 168 18.31 17.47 -1.63
C ALA A 168 17.82 16.02 -1.79
N LEU A 169 16.74 15.63 -1.08
CA LEU A 169 16.09 14.34 -1.30
C LEU A 169 15.42 14.26 -2.67
N ASN A 170 14.74 15.33 -3.11
CA ASN A 170 14.10 15.38 -4.42
C ASN A 170 15.10 15.21 -5.58
N GLN A 171 16.31 15.77 -5.48
CA GLN A 171 17.36 15.60 -6.50
C GLN A 171 17.85 14.15 -6.64
N LYS A 172 17.69 13.32 -5.60
CA LYS A 172 18.06 11.89 -5.65
C LYS A 172 17.00 11.03 -6.33
N VAL A 173 15.80 11.57 -6.56
CA VAL A 173 14.70 10.84 -7.19
C VAL A 173 15.02 10.61 -8.66
N LYS A 174 15.10 9.34 -9.07
CA LYS A 174 15.32 8.97 -10.47
C LYS A 174 14.08 9.30 -11.29
N THR A 175 14.28 10.00 -12.39
CA THR A 175 13.25 10.28 -13.41
C THR A 175 13.65 9.64 -14.74
N PRO A 176 12.68 9.22 -15.57
CA PRO A 176 11.24 9.22 -15.31
C PRO A 176 10.83 8.18 -14.25
N PHE A 177 9.65 8.37 -13.66
CA PHE A 177 9.07 7.39 -12.74
C PHE A 177 8.79 6.07 -13.47
N ILE A 178 8.83 4.97 -12.73
CA ILE A 178 8.55 3.64 -13.28
C ILE A 178 7.22 3.17 -12.71
N PHE A 179 6.27 2.87 -13.59
CA PHE A 179 4.97 2.33 -13.21
C PHE A 179 4.99 0.79 -13.28
N TYR A 180 4.42 0.16 -12.26
CA TYR A 180 4.18 -1.27 -12.19
C TYR A 180 2.68 -1.53 -12.02
N GLN A 181 2.14 -2.42 -12.85
CA GLN A 181 0.73 -2.79 -12.81
C GLN A 181 0.41 -3.70 -11.61
N GLY A 182 -0.78 -3.57 -11.03
CA GLY A 182 -1.30 -4.48 -10.01
C GLY A 182 -1.30 -3.97 -8.56
N TYR A 183 -0.83 -2.75 -8.30
CA TYR A 183 -1.01 -2.08 -7.01
C TYR A 183 -2.20 -1.10 -7.10
N THR A 184 -3.36 -1.51 -6.59
CA THR A 184 -4.54 -0.63 -6.51
C THR A 184 -4.66 -0.02 -5.12
N GLY A 185 -5.15 1.22 -5.02
CA GLY A 185 -5.36 1.91 -3.73
C GLY A 185 -6.19 1.08 -2.75
N ASP A 186 -7.27 0.48 -3.23
CA ASP A 186 -8.13 -0.39 -2.43
C ASP A 186 -7.37 -1.57 -1.79
N ALA A 187 -6.43 -2.19 -2.51
CA ALA A 187 -5.65 -3.30 -1.96
C ALA A 187 -4.65 -2.83 -0.90
N ALA A 188 -4.09 -1.62 -1.06
CA ALA A 188 -3.18 -1.00 -0.11
C ALA A 188 -3.87 -0.65 1.21
N ASP A 189 -5.07 -0.05 1.14
CA ASP A 189 -5.84 0.34 2.32
C ASP A 189 -6.27 -0.89 3.12
N ASN A 190 -6.74 -1.94 2.44
CA ASN A 190 -7.09 -3.21 3.09
C ASN A 190 -5.87 -3.90 3.71
N LEU A 191 -4.71 -3.83 3.06
CA LEU A 191 -3.46 -4.34 3.63
C LEU A 191 -3.05 -3.54 4.87
N ALA A 192 -3.22 -2.22 4.88
CA ALA A 192 -2.93 -1.37 6.03
C ALA A 192 -3.83 -1.74 7.22
N ILE A 193 -5.14 -1.94 6.99
CA ILE A 193 -6.08 -2.41 8.00
C ILE A 193 -5.64 -3.76 8.57
N LEU A 194 -5.26 -4.71 7.70
CA LEU A 194 -4.77 -6.02 8.13
C LEU A 194 -3.51 -5.88 9.00
N ILE A 195 -2.53 -5.08 8.59
CA ILE A 195 -1.29 -4.84 9.35
C ILE A 195 -1.62 -4.28 10.74
N SER A 196 -2.51 -3.28 10.82
CA SER A 196 -2.93 -2.69 12.11
C SER A 196 -3.56 -3.74 13.04
N LEU A 197 -4.42 -4.62 12.51
CA LEU A 197 -5.03 -5.70 13.30
C LEU A 197 -3.99 -6.74 13.75
N LEU A 198 -3.03 -7.09 12.88
CA LEU A 198 -1.95 -8.01 13.22
C LEU A 198 -1.06 -7.47 14.34
N VAL A 199 -0.78 -6.16 14.36
CA VAL A 199 -0.05 -5.51 15.47
C VAL A 199 -0.77 -5.74 16.79
N LEU A 200 -2.09 -5.53 16.84
CA LEU A 200 -2.89 -5.74 18.06
C LEU A 200 -2.87 -7.19 18.51
N ILE A 201 -3.06 -8.15 17.58
CA ILE A 201 -3.03 -9.58 17.89
C ILE A 201 -1.65 -10.01 18.40
N CYS A 202 -0.58 -9.51 17.77
CA CYS A 202 0.79 -9.80 18.20
C CYS A 202 1.08 -9.23 19.59
N ALA A 203 0.58 -8.03 19.91
CA ALA A 203 0.71 -7.45 21.25
C ALA A 203 0.05 -8.35 22.32
N VAL A 204 -1.10 -8.97 22.01
CA VAL A 204 -1.78 -9.93 22.91
C VAL A 204 -0.95 -11.19 23.11
N ILE A 205 -0.26 -11.70 22.09
CA ILE A 205 0.63 -12.88 22.20
C ILE A 205 1.87 -12.56 23.04
N VAL A 206 2.44 -11.36 22.88
CA VAL A 206 3.70 -10.97 23.53
C VAL A 206 3.48 -10.50 24.98
N SER A 207 2.34 -9.91 25.30
CA SER A 207 1.97 -9.44 26.65
C SER A 207 2.24 -10.44 27.79
N PRO A 208 1.82 -11.73 27.70
CA PRO A 208 2.03 -12.70 28.77
C PRO A 208 3.48 -13.20 28.92
N ILE A 209 4.39 -12.90 27.99
CA ILE A 209 5.77 -13.45 28.00
C ILE A 209 6.52 -13.09 29.29
N PHE A 210 6.34 -11.85 29.76
CA PHE A 210 6.92 -11.39 31.03
C PHE A 210 5.87 -11.29 32.13
N SER A 211 4.66 -10.80 31.84
CA SER A 211 3.63 -10.54 32.86
C SER A 211 3.18 -11.81 33.60
N ALA A 212 3.09 -12.95 32.91
CA ALA A 212 2.70 -14.22 33.54
C ALA A 212 3.73 -14.69 34.58
N GLU A 213 5.01 -14.35 34.40
CA GLU A 213 6.10 -14.75 35.30
C GLU A 213 6.17 -13.90 36.56
N TYR A 214 5.87 -12.61 36.41
CA TYR A 214 5.70 -11.71 37.55
C TYR A 214 4.48 -12.13 38.38
N GLN A 215 3.37 -12.50 37.72
CA GLN A 215 2.14 -12.91 38.42
C GLN A 215 2.29 -14.22 39.21
N ASN A 216 3.05 -15.19 38.70
CA ASN A 216 3.20 -16.49 39.36
C ASN A 216 4.49 -16.62 40.21
N GLY A 217 5.26 -15.54 40.37
CA GLY A 217 6.49 -15.52 41.16
C GLY A 217 7.67 -16.31 40.57
N SER A 218 7.54 -16.83 39.34
CA SER A 218 8.62 -17.61 38.72
C SER A 218 9.82 -16.76 38.30
N ASP A 219 9.64 -15.45 38.12
CA ASP A 219 10.74 -14.53 37.80
C ASP A 219 11.84 -14.53 38.88
N ASP A 220 11.47 -14.57 40.17
CA ASP A 220 12.43 -14.58 41.28
C ASP A 220 13.33 -15.82 41.24
N ILE A 221 12.75 -16.98 40.94
CA ILE A 221 13.49 -18.24 40.78
C ILE A 221 14.39 -18.18 39.54
N LEU A 222 13.87 -17.67 38.42
CA LEU A 222 14.61 -17.57 37.17
C LEU A 222 15.85 -16.69 37.32
N ARG A 223 15.75 -15.54 38.01
CA ARG A 223 16.86 -14.61 38.25
C ARG A 223 18.03 -15.19 39.04
N CYS A 224 17.79 -16.22 39.85
CA CYS A 224 18.82 -16.95 40.59
C CYS A 224 19.64 -17.91 39.70
N THR A 225 19.21 -18.17 38.46
CA THR A 225 19.92 -19.08 37.54
C THR A 225 21.07 -18.38 36.80
N LYS A 226 22.05 -19.18 36.33
CA LYS A 226 23.26 -18.70 35.61
C LYS A 226 22.97 -17.77 34.42
N TYR A 227 21.82 -17.94 33.76
CA TYR A 227 21.42 -17.14 32.58
C TYR A 227 20.15 -16.31 32.78
N GLY A 228 19.60 -16.27 34.00
CA GLY A 228 18.27 -15.75 34.30
C GLY A 228 18.07 -14.25 34.26
N LYS A 229 19.13 -13.48 34.07
CA LYS A 229 19.10 -12.01 34.04
C LYS A 229 18.99 -11.50 32.59
N THR A 230 19.92 -10.66 32.16
CA THR A 230 19.92 -10.01 30.83
C THR A 230 19.87 -11.00 29.66
N ARG A 231 20.56 -12.14 29.76
CA ARG A 231 20.55 -13.16 28.69
C ARG A 231 19.18 -13.81 28.49
N LEU A 232 18.43 -14.08 29.56
CA LEU A 232 17.07 -14.62 29.45
C LEU A 232 16.12 -13.58 28.87
N ALA A 233 16.19 -12.33 29.35
CA ALA A 233 15.37 -11.24 28.84
C ALA A 233 15.59 -11.01 27.33
N ALA A 234 16.86 -10.94 26.89
CA ALA A 234 17.20 -10.83 25.48
C ALA A 234 16.69 -12.02 24.66
N THR A 235 16.82 -13.24 25.19
CA THR A 235 16.34 -14.45 24.51
C THR A 235 14.82 -14.45 24.33
N LYS A 236 14.07 -14.01 25.35
CA LYS A 236 12.60 -13.86 25.28
C LYS A 236 12.18 -12.83 24.25
N LEU A 237 12.87 -11.69 24.19
CA LEU A 237 12.61 -10.65 23.20
C LEU A 237 12.93 -11.14 21.78
N CYS A 238 14.05 -11.84 21.58
CA CYS A 238 14.36 -12.43 20.28
C CYS A 238 13.32 -13.50 19.87
N ALA A 239 12.89 -14.36 20.80
CA ALA A 239 11.87 -15.37 20.53
C ALA A 239 10.51 -14.73 20.20
N SER A 240 10.11 -13.68 20.91
CA SER A 240 8.86 -12.97 20.64
C SER A 240 8.88 -12.28 19.29
N LEU A 241 9.95 -11.55 18.95
CA LEU A 241 10.13 -10.93 17.65
C LEU A 241 10.09 -11.96 16.51
N PHE A 242 10.71 -13.12 16.71
CA PHE A 242 10.69 -14.19 15.70
C PHE A 242 9.27 -14.71 15.44
N ILE A 243 8.48 -14.92 16.50
CA ILE A 243 7.08 -15.37 16.36
C ILE A 243 6.22 -14.30 15.68
N VAL A 244 6.37 -13.04 16.08
CA VAL A 244 5.67 -11.92 15.45
C VAL A 244 6.03 -11.83 13.97
N PHE A 245 7.33 -11.90 13.65
CA PHE A 245 7.80 -11.87 12.26
C PHE A 245 7.23 -13.03 11.43
N ALA A 246 7.23 -14.25 11.96
CA ALA A 246 6.66 -15.42 11.29
C ALA A 246 5.14 -15.24 11.05
N MET A 247 4.41 -14.77 12.07
CA MET A 247 2.96 -14.50 11.96
C MET A 247 2.65 -13.44 10.90
N PHE A 248 3.38 -12.33 10.90
CA PHE A 248 3.26 -11.28 9.89
C PHE A 248 3.53 -11.82 8.49
N THR A 249 4.62 -12.58 8.32
CA THR A 249 5.02 -13.14 7.03
C THR A 249 3.94 -14.10 6.51
N ILE A 250 3.40 -14.98 7.35
CA ILE A 250 2.35 -15.92 6.96
C ILE A 250 1.07 -15.17 6.56
N CYS A 251 0.59 -14.25 7.40
CA CYS A 251 -0.67 -13.54 7.17
C CYS A 251 -0.61 -12.63 5.94
N ILE A 252 0.48 -11.87 5.78
CA ILE A 252 0.70 -11.04 4.60
C ILE A 252 0.86 -11.90 3.35
N SER A 253 1.57 -13.03 3.41
CA SER A 253 1.72 -13.93 2.27
C SER A 253 0.37 -14.50 1.84
N ILE A 254 -0.48 -14.93 2.78
CA ILE A 254 -1.85 -15.37 2.49
C ILE A 254 -2.61 -14.25 1.79
N PHE A 255 -2.55 -13.02 2.33
CA PHE A 255 -3.23 -11.89 1.74
C PHE A 255 -2.78 -11.61 0.30
N VAL A 256 -1.47 -11.50 0.09
CA VAL A 256 -0.88 -11.22 -1.21
C VAL A 256 -1.19 -12.34 -2.21
N LEU A 257 -1.06 -13.61 -1.81
CA LEU A 257 -1.37 -14.74 -2.70
C LEU A 257 -2.85 -14.77 -3.09
N ILE A 258 -3.75 -14.51 -2.15
CA ILE A 258 -5.18 -14.50 -2.44
C ILE A 258 -5.52 -13.32 -3.36
N VAL A 259 -5.06 -12.11 -3.07
CA VAL A 259 -5.39 -10.90 -3.86
C VAL A 259 -4.69 -10.90 -5.23
N ASN A 260 -3.48 -11.45 -5.32
CA ASN A 260 -2.70 -11.43 -6.56
C ASN A 260 -3.03 -12.58 -7.52
N SER A 261 -3.65 -13.67 -7.04
CA SER A 261 -4.10 -14.82 -7.85
C SER A 261 -5.30 -14.52 -8.76
#